data_AF-I9QNA5-F1
#
_entry.id   AF-I9QNA5-F1
#
_cell.length_a   1.000
_cell.length_b   1.000
_cell.length_c   1.000
_cell.angle_alpha   90.00
_cell.angle_beta   90.00
_cell.angle_gamma   90.00
#
_symmetry.space_group_name_H-M   'P 1'
#
loop_
_entity.id
_entity.type
_entity.pdbx_description
1 polymer ?
#
loop_
_entity_poly.entity_id
_entity_poly.type
_entity_poly.pdbx_seq_one_letter_code
_entity_poly.pdbx_strand_id
1 'polypeptide(L)'
;MSLYQFRRKLSFLISLPYSLFFNFYYLPFRQAIKMPIILYSPHFWSLKGRVVIDAPQVRFGMIRLGLFNASINNEKGFVWMNEAGTVIFHGSFAAGSGSVIKIGHPRAVLEIGDNVSNASSLKIDCHYRINIGKRGKFGWGVIIMDSNLHRLKNSDGTWVGKGYDAVEIGENSWISSQCVILPGTKFPPYSVCALGSVLNRDYLNGEKGLYAGRPAKLIKTGIWRDMADNTIDYNEI
;
A
#
# COMPACT_ATOMS: atom_id res chain seq x y z
N MET A 1 -31.71 -2.55 2.13
CA MET A 1 -30.26 -2.54 2.48
C MET A 1 -29.72 -3.93 2.26
N SER A 2 -28.72 -4.14 1.41
CA SER A 2 -28.20 -5.50 1.16
C SER A 2 -27.45 -6.04 2.38
N LEU A 3 -27.35 -7.38 2.51
CA LEU A 3 -26.57 -8.03 3.57
C LEU A 3 -25.12 -7.50 3.61
N TYR A 4 -24.57 -7.22 2.44
CA TYR A 4 -23.26 -6.57 2.26
C TYR A 4 -23.21 -5.17 2.90
N GLN A 5 -24.18 -4.30 2.59
CA GLN A 5 -24.25 -2.96 3.16
C GLN A 5 -24.45 -2.99 4.68
N PHE A 6 -25.25 -3.92 5.19
CA PHE A 6 -25.45 -4.12 6.63
C PHE A 6 -24.14 -4.51 7.34
N ARG A 7 -23.45 -5.55 6.85
CA ARG A 7 -22.17 -6.01 7.42
C ARG A 7 -21.12 -4.90 7.43
N ARG A 8 -21.06 -4.09 6.37
CA ARG A 8 -20.14 -2.96 6.28
C ARG A 8 -20.44 -1.87 7.32
N LYS A 9 -21.73 -1.54 7.52
CA LYS A 9 -22.15 -0.59 8.56
C LYS A 9 -21.87 -1.13 9.97
N LEU A 10 -22.17 -2.40 10.21
CA LEU A 10 -21.91 -3.04 11.51
C LEU A 10 -20.42 -3.06 11.83
N SER A 11 -19.57 -3.45 10.88
CA SER A 11 -18.11 -3.43 11.05
C SER A 11 -17.60 -2.02 11.37
N PHE A 12 -18.11 -1.00 10.67
CA PHE A 12 -17.80 0.40 10.95
C PHE A 12 -18.21 0.84 12.36
N LEU A 13 -19.41 0.48 12.83
CA LEU A 13 -19.88 0.83 14.17
C LEU A 13 -19.01 0.17 15.26
N ILE A 14 -18.66 -1.10 15.07
CA ILE A 14 -17.78 -1.84 15.99
C ILE A 14 -16.37 -1.24 16.01
N SER A 15 -15.88 -0.75 14.86
CA SER A 15 -14.53 -0.20 14.75
C SER A 15 -14.43 1.30 15.07
N LEU A 16 -15.54 1.97 15.37
CA LEU A 16 -15.57 3.40 15.64
C LEU A 16 -14.74 3.77 16.90
N PRO A 17 -14.82 3.05 18.04
CA PRO A 17 -13.99 3.36 19.20
C PRO A 17 -12.48 3.23 18.90
N TYR A 18 -12.09 2.20 18.13
CA TYR A 18 -10.70 2.03 17.72
C TYR A 18 -10.24 3.12 16.76
N SER A 19 -11.09 3.53 15.83
CA SER A 19 -10.81 4.64 14.91
C SER A 19 -10.64 5.93 15.71
N LEU A 20 -11.51 6.19 16.69
CA LEU A 20 -11.44 7.38 17.55
C LEU A 20 -10.11 7.40 18.30
N PHE A 21 -9.80 6.32 19.02
CA PHE A 21 -8.53 6.17 19.73
C PHE A 21 -7.33 6.41 18.79
N PHE A 22 -7.30 5.76 17.63
CA PHE A 22 -6.17 5.84 16.70
C PHE A 22 -5.94 7.26 16.15
N ASN A 23 -7.02 7.98 15.80
CA ASN A 23 -6.89 9.37 15.34
C ASN A 23 -6.32 10.28 16.44
N PHE A 24 -6.84 10.20 17.66
CA PHE A 24 -6.36 11.03 18.77
C PHE A 24 -4.99 10.62 19.30
N TYR A 25 -4.61 9.34 19.12
CA TYR A 25 -3.29 8.85 19.49
C TYR A 25 -2.19 9.42 18.58
N TYR A 26 -2.42 9.44 17.26
CA TYR A 26 -1.38 9.83 16.31
C TYR A 26 -1.46 11.28 15.82
N LEU A 27 -2.65 11.85 15.69
CA LEU A 27 -2.84 13.10 14.96
C LEU A 27 -2.98 14.30 15.91
N PRO A 28 -2.55 15.49 15.48
CA PRO A 28 -2.88 16.72 16.19
C PRO A 28 -4.39 16.87 16.35
N PHE A 29 -4.83 17.45 17.48
CA PHE A 29 -6.25 17.58 17.85
C PHE A 29 -7.14 18.09 16.71
N ARG A 30 -6.72 19.14 15.99
CA ARG A 30 -7.47 19.74 14.86
C ARG A 30 -7.69 18.80 13.68
N GLN A 31 -6.79 17.85 13.47
CA GLN A 31 -6.96 16.78 12.47
C GLN A 31 -7.78 15.63 13.06
N ALA A 32 -7.48 15.21 14.28
CA ALA A 32 -8.13 14.08 14.95
C ALA A 32 -9.66 14.22 15.06
N ILE A 33 -10.16 15.41 15.41
CA ILE A 33 -11.61 15.68 15.51
C ILE A 33 -12.38 15.44 14.20
N LYS A 34 -11.70 15.52 13.05
CA LYS A 34 -12.31 15.28 11.74
C LYS A 34 -12.44 13.81 11.41
N MET A 35 -11.86 12.93 12.24
CA MET A 35 -11.84 11.48 12.05
C MET A 35 -11.36 11.06 10.64
N PRO A 36 -10.19 11.52 10.17
CA PRO A 36 -9.71 11.22 8.83
C PRO A 36 -9.36 9.74 8.60
N ILE A 37 -8.99 9.00 9.65
CA ILE A 37 -8.62 7.58 9.56
C ILE A 37 -9.77 6.70 10.08
N ILE A 38 -10.33 5.85 9.23
CA ILE A 38 -11.35 4.87 9.60
C ILE A 38 -10.75 3.47 9.50
N LEU A 39 -10.82 2.74 10.60
CA LEU A 39 -10.34 1.38 10.71
C LEU A 39 -11.52 0.42 10.60
N TYR A 40 -11.29 -0.79 10.10
CA TYR A 40 -12.26 -1.87 10.07
C TYR A 40 -11.60 -3.09 10.70
N SER A 41 -12.16 -3.58 11.82
CA SER A 41 -11.62 -4.71 12.61
C SER A 41 -10.09 -4.67 12.78
N PRO A 42 -9.51 -3.61 13.36
CA PRO A 42 -8.07 -3.45 13.46
C PRO A 42 -7.45 -4.41 14.48
N HIS A 43 -6.21 -4.79 14.24
CA HIS A 43 -5.34 -5.50 15.17
C HIS A 43 -4.01 -4.75 15.30
N PHE A 44 -3.70 -4.28 16.51
CA PHE A 44 -2.53 -3.45 16.79
C PHE A 44 -1.44 -4.27 17.48
N TRP A 45 -0.24 -4.31 16.88
CA TRP A 45 0.94 -4.90 17.51
C TRP A 45 1.82 -3.86 18.20
N SER A 46 1.97 -2.69 17.57
CA SER A 46 2.77 -1.59 18.10
C SER A 46 2.30 -0.25 17.54
N LEU A 47 2.36 0.78 18.39
CA LEU A 47 1.96 2.15 18.04
C LEU A 47 3.08 3.18 18.30
N LYS A 48 4.32 2.74 18.52
CA LYS A 48 5.41 3.57 19.03
C LYS A 48 5.95 4.62 18.03
N GLY A 49 5.66 4.48 16.74
CA GLY A 49 6.12 5.42 15.72
C GLY A 49 5.22 6.63 15.53
N ARG A 50 5.28 7.24 14.35
CA ARG A 50 4.53 8.45 13.99
C ARG A 50 3.65 8.21 12.77
N VAL A 51 2.50 8.87 12.74
CA VAL A 51 1.64 8.98 11.56
C VAL A 51 1.39 10.46 11.29
N VAL A 52 1.61 10.88 10.05
CA VAL A 52 1.45 12.26 9.59
C VAL A 52 0.45 12.29 8.45
N ILE A 53 -0.49 13.24 8.50
CA ILE A 53 -1.32 13.59 7.35
C ILE A 53 -0.82 14.93 6.84
N ASP A 54 -0.12 14.88 5.71
CA ASP A 54 0.43 16.04 4.99
C ASP A 54 -0.36 16.23 3.69
N ALA A 55 -1.60 16.68 3.83
CA ALA A 55 -2.53 16.88 2.73
C ALA A 55 -3.14 18.28 2.79
N PRO A 56 -3.45 18.92 1.64
CA PRO A 56 -4.03 20.26 1.60
C PRO A 56 -5.35 20.37 2.41
N GLN A 57 -6.13 19.30 2.42
CA GLN A 57 -7.38 19.22 3.18
C GLN A 57 -7.53 17.88 3.90
N VAL A 58 -7.67 17.95 5.22
CA VAL A 58 -8.00 16.81 6.07
C VAL A 58 -9.52 16.72 6.21
N ARG A 59 -10.09 15.57 5.85
CA ARG A 59 -11.54 15.30 5.86
C ARG A 59 -11.87 13.90 6.38
N PHE A 60 -13.11 13.72 6.83
CA PHE A 60 -13.60 12.46 7.39
C PHE A 60 -13.35 11.27 6.46
N GLY A 61 -12.76 10.21 7.02
CA GLY A 61 -12.51 8.94 6.34
C GLY A 61 -11.76 9.02 5.02
N MET A 62 -10.85 9.98 4.86
CA MET A 62 -9.95 10.01 3.70
C MET A 62 -9.00 8.81 3.68
N ILE A 63 -8.64 8.27 4.84
CA ILE A 63 -7.83 7.05 4.99
C ILE A 63 -8.72 5.94 5.53
N ARG A 64 -8.78 4.79 4.85
CA ARG A 64 -9.60 3.63 5.25
C ARG A 64 -8.77 2.36 5.25
N LEU A 65 -8.69 1.69 6.40
CA LEU A 65 -7.83 0.50 6.57
C LEU A 65 -8.66 -0.71 6.98
N GLY A 66 -8.55 -1.80 6.22
CA GLY A 66 -9.32 -3.04 6.43
C GLY A 66 -10.68 -3.04 5.75
N LEU A 67 -10.93 -2.11 4.83
CA LEU A 67 -12.23 -1.97 4.16
C LEU A 67 -12.52 -3.20 3.29
N PHE A 68 -13.71 -3.78 3.39
CA PHE A 68 -14.08 -4.88 2.50
C PHE A 68 -14.39 -4.35 1.10
N ASN A 69 -13.41 -4.44 0.20
CA ASN A 69 -13.49 -3.96 -1.19
C ASN A 69 -13.58 -5.09 -2.24
N ALA A 70 -13.21 -6.32 -1.90
CA ALA A 70 -13.20 -7.44 -2.84
C ALA A 70 -13.67 -8.73 -2.18
N SER A 71 -14.62 -9.43 -2.82
CA SER A 71 -15.18 -10.70 -2.33
C SER A 71 -14.25 -11.90 -2.52
N ILE A 72 -13.21 -11.77 -3.34
CA ILE A 72 -12.24 -12.84 -3.61
C ILE A 72 -11.39 -13.19 -2.39
N ASN A 73 -11.36 -12.33 -1.37
CA ASN A 73 -10.65 -12.57 -0.13
C ASN A 73 -11.59 -12.51 1.08
N ASN A 74 -11.53 -13.55 1.91
CA ASN A 74 -12.34 -13.70 3.12
C ASN A 74 -11.62 -13.26 4.40
N GLU A 75 -10.34 -12.85 4.30
CA GLU A 75 -9.61 -12.26 5.42
C GLU A 75 -10.34 -11.02 5.94
N LYS A 76 -10.39 -10.90 7.27
CA LYS A 76 -11.03 -9.78 7.96
C LYS A 76 -9.99 -8.85 8.54
N GLY A 77 -10.36 -7.59 8.61
CA GLY A 77 -9.64 -6.61 9.40
C GLY A 77 -8.35 -6.11 8.76
N PHE A 78 -7.50 -5.57 9.61
CA PHE A 78 -6.27 -4.91 9.23
C PHE A 78 -5.25 -4.99 10.37
N VAL A 79 -3.99 -5.25 10.04
CA VAL A 79 -2.90 -5.30 11.02
C VAL A 79 -2.04 -4.04 10.92
N TRP A 80 -1.83 -3.39 12.06
CA TRP A 80 -0.94 -2.24 12.18
C TRP A 80 0.19 -2.53 13.17
N MET A 81 1.42 -2.32 12.71
CA MET A 81 2.62 -2.48 13.51
C MET A 81 3.58 -1.35 13.18
N ASN A 82 3.59 -0.29 13.99
CA ASN A 82 4.58 0.77 13.86
C ASN A 82 5.51 0.75 15.08
N GLU A 83 6.69 0.16 14.93
CA GLU A 83 7.64 -0.05 16.02
C GLU A 83 8.43 1.19 16.39
N ALA A 84 8.68 2.10 15.44
CA ALA A 84 9.39 3.37 15.69
C ALA A 84 9.45 4.33 14.48
N GLY A 85 8.96 3.97 13.28
CA GLY A 85 9.15 4.75 12.06
C GLY A 85 8.02 5.75 11.79
N THR A 86 8.03 6.35 10.59
CA THR A 86 7.06 7.38 10.20
C THR A 86 6.24 6.92 9.00
N VAL A 87 4.91 7.00 9.11
CA VAL A 87 3.99 6.84 7.98
C VAL A 87 3.42 8.21 7.61
N ILE A 88 3.50 8.58 6.34
CA ILE A 88 3.06 9.88 5.82
C ILE A 88 1.99 9.63 4.75
N PHE A 89 0.81 10.19 4.97
CA PHE A 89 -0.28 10.19 4.00
C PHE A 89 -0.39 11.59 3.38
N HIS A 90 -0.21 11.66 2.06
CA HIS A 90 -0.37 12.91 1.29
C HIS A 90 -1.80 13.13 0.78
N GLY A 91 -2.73 12.24 1.13
CA GLY A 91 -4.11 12.33 0.70
C GLY A 91 -4.94 11.11 1.05
N SER A 92 -5.87 10.76 0.17
CA SER A 92 -6.76 9.63 0.33
C SER A 92 -6.07 8.30 0.09
N PHE A 93 -6.31 7.35 1.00
CA PHE A 93 -5.77 6.00 0.91
C PHE A 93 -6.82 4.98 1.35
N ALA A 94 -6.94 3.87 0.62
CA ALA A 94 -7.79 2.75 1.02
C ALA A 94 -7.05 1.43 0.92
N ALA A 95 -6.88 0.73 2.03
CA ALA A 95 -6.38 -0.64 2.08
C ALA A 95 -7.53 -1.60 2.38
N GLY A 96 -7.63 -2.67 1.59
CA GLY A 96 -8.69 -3.65 1.74
C GLY A 96 -8.52 -4.52 3.00
N SER A 97 -9.48 -5.41 3.26
CA SER A 97 -9.38 -6.38 4.36
C SER A 97 -8.18 -7.33 4.19
N GLY A 98 -7.64 -7.81 5.31
CA GLY A 98 -6.43 -8.66 5.34
C GLY A 98 -5.11 -7.90 5.12
N SER A 99 -5.17 -6.57 4.97
CA SER A 99 -3.96 -5.77 4.77
C SER A 99 -3.12 -5.66 6.04
N VAL A 100 -1.81 -5.51 5.86
CA VAL A 100 -0.82 -5.37 6.92
C VAL A 100 0.07 -4.18 6.59
N ILE A 101 0.24 -3.27 7.55
CA ILE A 101 1.26 -2.22 7.48
C ILE A 101 2.20 -2.42 8.67
N LYS A 102 3.44 -2.77 8.35
CA LYS A 102 4.53 -2.92 9.31
C LYS A 102 5.62 -1.88 9.01
N ILE A 103 6.01 -1.16 10.05
CA ILE A 103 7.10 -0.18 10.05
C ILE A 103 8.08 -0.61 11.15
N GLY A 104 9.17 -1.24 10.75
CA GLY A 104 10.03 -2.02 11.65
C GLY A 104 11.34 -1.34 12.07
N HIS A 105 11.54 -0.06 11.75
CA HIS A 105 12.80 0.61 12.10
C HIS A 105 12.59 2.11 12.39
N PRO A 106 13.33 2.72 13.35
CA PRO A 106 13.17 4.15 13.69
C PRO A 106 13.39 5.13 12.52
N ARG A 107 14.25 4.73 11.57
CA ARG A 107 14.53 5.51 10.35
C ARG A 107 13.62 5.17 9.17
N ALA A 108 12.69 4.22 9.33
CA ALA A 108 11.80 3.81 8.26
C ALA A 108 10.79 4.92 7.94
N VAL A 109 10.62 5.20 6.65
CA VAL A 109 9.63 6.16 6.15
C VAL A 109 8.77 5.51 5.06
N LEU A 110 7.47 5.42 5.32
CA LEU A 110 6.46 5.02 4.34
C LEU A 110 5.68 6.26 3.90
N GLU A 111 5.83 6.65 2.63
CA GLU A 111 5.13 7.77 2.00
C GLU A 111 4.05 7.23 1.05
N ILE A 112 2.81 7.69 1.21
CA ILE A 112 1.68 7.28 0.38
C ILE A 112 1.01 8.51 -0.21
N GLY A 113 1.00 8.60 -1.55
CA GLY A 113 0.35 9.64 -2.32
C GLY A 113 -1.17 9.67 -2.21
N ASP A 114 -1.79 10.68 -2.81
CA ASP A 114 -3.25 10.81 -2.85
C ASP A 114 -3.92 9.80 -3.81
N ASN A 115 -5.14 9.39 -3.50
CA ASN A 115 -5.98 8.48 -4.29
C ASN A 115 -5.33 7.11 -4.55
N VAL A 116 -4.58 6.62 -3.57
CA VAL A 116 -4.00 5.27 -3.61
C VAL A 116 -5.02 4.27 -3.06
N SER A 117 -5.19 3.12 -3.71
CA SER A 117 -6.09 2.10 -3.18
C SER A 117 -5.69 0.68 -3.50
N ASN A 118 -6.02 -0.23 -2.59
CA ASN A 118 -5.88 -1.66 -2.71
C ASN A 118 -7.24 -2.38 -2.59
N ALA A 119 -7.38 -3.47 -3.34
CA ALA A 119 -8.54 -4.34 -3.28
C ALA A 119 -8.62 -5.17 -1.98
N SER A 120 -7.56 -5.91 -1.62
CA SER A 120 -7.43 -6.65 -0.36
C SER A 120 -5.99 -7.13 -0.13
N SER A 121 -5.68 -7.49 1.11
CA SER A 121 -4.42 -8.10 1.55
C SER A 121 -3.16 -7.47 0.98
N LEU A 122 -3.08 -6.14 1.01
CA LEU A 122 -1.83 -5.43 0.79
C LEU A 122 -0.92 -5.61 2.00
N LYS A 123 0.28 -6.11 1.79
CA LYS A 123 1.30 -6.25 2.84
C LYS A 123 2.44 -5.28 2.56
N ILE A 124 2.63 -4.31 3.45
CA ILE A 124 3.76 -3.38 3.41
C ILE A 124 4.66 -3.69 4.61
N ASP A 125 5.92 -4.01 4.33
CA ASP A 125 6.98 -4.18 5.34
C ASP A 125 8.10 -3.17 5.09
N CYS A 126 8.05 -2.05 5.82
CA CYS A 126 8.97 -0.93 5.65
C CYS A 126 9.98 -0.86 6.80
N HIS A 127 11.26 -1.00 6.45
CA HIS A 127 12.39 -0.86 7.36
C HIS A 127 13.34 0.29 6.95
N TYR A 128 13.16 0.88 5.77
CA TYR A 128 14.00 1.97 5.25
C TYR A 128 13.21 3.09 4.57
N ARG A 129 12.80 2.92 3.32
CA ARG A 129 12.03 3.91 2.55
C ARG A 129 11.16 3.24 1.50
N ILE A 130 9.85 3.43 1.59
CA ILE A 130 8.88 3.05 0.57
C ILE A 130 8.08 4.30 0.20
N ASN A 131 8.09 4.66 -1.09
CA ASN A 131 7.31 5.75 -1.63
C ASN A 131 6.32 5.24 -2.68
N ILE A 132 5.03 5.49 -2.46
CA ILE A 132 3.95 5.16 -3.38
C ILE A 132 3.37 6.45 -3.95
N GLY A 133 3.55 6.66 -5.26
CA GLY A 133 3.01 7.81 -5.97
C GLY A 133 1.49 7.88 -5.96
N LYS A 134 0.95 9.06 -6.27
CA LYS A 134 -0.49 9.31 -6.33
C LYS A 134 -1.20 8.42 -7.35
N ARG A 135 -2.49 8.17 -7.13
CA ARG A 135 -3.39 7.39 -8.01
C ARG A 135 -2.93 5.96 -8.28
N GLY A 136 -2.00 5.43 -7.48
CA GLY A 136 -1.56 4.04 -7.56
C GLY A 136 -2.70 3.08 -7.20
N LYS A 137 -2.84 2.01 -7.99
CA LYS A 137 -3.83 0.95 -7.75
C LYS A 137 -3.14 -0.38 -7.53
N PHE A 138 -3.58 -1.09 -6.50
CA PHE A 138 -3.02 -2.36 -6.10
C PHE A 138 -4.11 -3.43 -6.11
N GLY A 139 -3.86 -4.52 -6.85
CA GLY A 139 -4.66 -5.72 -6.81
C GLY A 139 -4.61 -6.39 -5.43
N TRP A 140 -5.19 -7.58 -5.33
CA TRP A 140 -5.21 -8.33 -4.08
C TRP A 140 -3.89 -9.07 -3.82
N GLY A 141 -3.49 -9.21 -2.55
CA GLY A 141 -2.33 -10.02 -2.16
C GLY A 141 -0.97 -9.45 -2.62
N VAL A 142 -0.87 -8.14 -2.82
CA VAL A 142 0.39 -7.49 -3.18
C VAL A 142 1.29 -7.36 -1.96
N ILE A 143 2.58 -7.65 -2.12
CA ILE A 143 3.61 -7.50 -1.07
C ILE A 143 4.64 -6.46 -1.50
N ILE A 144 4.93 -5.51 -0.61
CA ILE A 144 5.95 -4.48 -0.80
C ILE A 144 6.92 -4.52 0.37
N MET A 145 8.21 -4.66 0.10
CA MET A 145 9.28 -4.65 1.10
C MET A 145 10.52 -3.92 0.59
N ASP A 146 11.16 -3.15 1.47
CA ASP A 146 12.39 -2.40 1.20
C ASP A 146 13.64 -2.99 1.89
N SER A 147 13.49 -4.11 2.59
CA SER A 147 14.56 -4.85 3.25
C SER A 147 14.42 -6.35 3.01
N ASN A 148 15.57 -7.02 2.81
CA ASN A 148 15.64 -8.48 2.77
C ASN A 148 15.64 -9.10 4.17
N LEU A 149 15.63 -8.28 5.23
CA LEU A 149 15.70 -8.62 6.67
C LEU A 149 17.00 -9.31 7.13
N HIS A 150 17.66 -10.03 6.23
CA HIS A 150 18.93 -10.71 6.46
C HIS A 150 19.96 -10.27 5.40
N ARG A 151 21.20 -10.02 5.84
CA ARG A 151 22.33 -9.73 4.95
C ARG A 151 23.02 -11.03 4.54
N LEU A 152 23.58 -11.03 3.33
CA LEU A 152 24.34 -12.17 2.80
C LEU A 152 25.84 -11.93 2.94
N LYS A 153 26.60 -13.02 2.96
CA LYS A 153 28.06 -12.99 2.86
C LYS A 153 28.51 -13.56 1.51
N ASN A 154 29.63 -13.03 1.00
CA ASN A 154 30.40 -13.64 -0.06
C ASN A 154 31.03 -14.95 0.44
N SER A 155 31.52 -15.76 -0.49
CA SER A 155 32.24 -17.01 -0.17
C SER A 155 33.49 -16.77 0.69
N ASP A 156 34.12 -15.60 0.58
CA ASP A 156 35.26 -15.17 1.40
C ASP A 156 34.87 -14.68 2.82
N GLY A 157 33.58 -14.71 3.16
CA GLY A 157 33.06 -14.31 4.45
C GLY A 157 32.79 -12.80 4.61
N THR A 158 33.11 -11.99 3.60
CA THR A 158 32.80 -10.55 3.59
C THR A 158 31.30 -10.30 3.37
N TRP A 159 30.76 -9.21 3.91
CA TRP A 159 29.34 -8.90 3.74
C TRP A 159 29.02 -8.36 2.33
N VAL A 160 27.89 -8.80 1.77
CA VAL A 160 27.37 -8.33 0.47
C VAL A 160 26.32 -7.24 0.69
N GLY A 161 26.60 -6.05 0.16
CA GLY A 161 25.65 -4.94 0.15
C GLY A 161 25.10 -4.56 1.54
N LYS A 162 24.08 -3.70 1.52
CA LYS A 162 23.41 -3.22 2.74
C LYS A 162 22.22 -4.09 3.16
N GLY A 163 21.68 -4.94 2.27
CA GLY A 163 20.55 -5.85 2.53
C GLY A 163 19.17 -5.18 2.55
N TYR A 164 19.10 -3.91 2.18
CA TYR A 164 17.89 -3.11 2.01
C TYR A 164 18.11 -2.13 0.87
N ASP A 165 17.07 -1.55 0.30
CA ASP A 165 17.16 -0.40 -0.58
C ASP A 165 15.77 0.22 -0.78
N ALA A 166 15.72 1.49 -1.19
CA ALA A 166 14.46 2.21 -1.35
C ALA A 166 13.56 1.52 -2.39
N VAL A 167 12.25 1.63 -2.17
CA VAL A 167 11.22 1.24 -3.15
C VAL A 167 10.45 2.49 -3.56
N GLU A 168 10.40 2.74 -4.86
CA GLU A 168 9.70 3.87 -5.46
C GLU A 168 8.70 3.35 -6.49
N ILE A 169 7.41 3.61 -6.28
CA ILE A 169 6.34 3.25 -7.21
C ILE A 169 5.78 4.54 -7.80
N GLY A 170 5.92 4.72 -9.11
CA GLY A 170 5.47 5.91 -9.83
C GLY A 170 3.96 6.15 -9.75
N GLU A 171 3.57 7.40 -10.01
CA GLU A 171 2.16 7.80 -10.03
C GLU A 171 1.36 7.11 -11.15
N ASN A 172 0.06 6.97 -10.96
CA ASN A 172 -0.86 6.29 -11.91
C ASN A 172 -0.49 4.85 -12.26
N SER A 173 0.38 4.21 -11.48
CA SER A 173 0.77 2.83 -11.74
C SER A 173 -0.29 1.86 -11.23
N TRP A 174 -0.50 0.79 -11.99
CA TRP A 174 -1.36 -0.33 -11.58
C TRP A 174 -0.51 -1.56 -11.32
N ILE A 175 -0.40 -1.93 -10.05
CA ILE A 175 0.21 -3.18 -9.62
C ILE A 175 -0.90 -4.22 -9.51
N SER A 176 -0.94 -5.19 -10.41
CA SER A 176 -1.94 -6.24 -10.38
C SER A 176 -1.75 -7.18 -9.18
N SER A 177 -2.68 -8.11 -9.01
CA SER A 177 -2.72 -9.00 -7.87
C SER A 177 -1.50 -9.90 -7.77
N GLN A 178 -1.19 -10.35 -6.54
CA GLN A 178 -0.10 -11.28 -6.23
C GLN A 178 1.31 -10.84 -6.67
N CYS A 179 1.49 -9.55 -6.98
CA CYS A 179 2.82 -9.03 -7.26
C CYS A 179 3.67 -8.93 -6.00
N VAL A 180 4.98 -9.10 -6.16
CA VAL A 180 5.97 -8.89 -5.10
C VAL A 180 6.92 -7.76 -5.53
N ILE A 181 7.07 -6.76 -4.67
CA ILE A 181 7.90 -5.59 -4.88
C ILE A 181 9.03 -5.64 -3.85
N LEU A 182 10.24 -5.81 -4.35
CA LEU A 182 11.46 -6.06 -3.57
C LEU A 182 12.37 -4.82 -3.51
N PRO A 183 13.37 -4.83 -2.61
CA PRO A 183 14.24 -3.68 -2.40
C PRO A 183 14.95 -3.24 -3.69
N GLY A 184 15.06 -1.92 -3.88
CA GLY A 184 15.71 -1.33 -5.05
C GLY A 184 14.79 -1.19 -6.26
N THR A 185 13.49 -1.50 -6.09
CA THR A 185 12.50 -1.28 -7.14
C THR A 185 12.27 0.21 -7.37
N LYS A 186 12.43 0.65 -8.61
CA LYS A 186 11.92 1.95 -9.08
C LYS A 186 11.00 1.72 -10.27
N PHE A 187 9.69 1.73 -10.02
CA PHE A 187 8.69 1.40 -11.03
C PHE A 187 8.19 2.68 -11.72
N PRO A 188 8.28 2.77 -13.06
CA PRO A 188 7.93 4.00 -13.77
C PRO A 188 6.46 4.38 -13.58
N PRO A 189 6.13 5.68 -13.65
CA PRO A 189 4.75 6.15 -13.61
C PRO A 189 3.97 5.66 -14.83
N TYR A 190 2.63 5.67 -14.73
CA TYR A 190 1.72 5.25 -15.80
C TYR A 190 1.98 3.82 -16.32
N SER A 191 2.53 2.95 -15.48
CA SER A 191 2.90 1.58 -15.86
C SER A 191 2.05 0.55 -15.16
N VAL A 192 1.92 -0.62 -15.79
CA VAL A 192 1.14 -1.76 -15.28
C VAL A 192 2.10 -2.90 -14.97
N CYS A 193 1.98 -3.48 -13.77
CA CYS A 193 2.68 -4.71 -13.40
C CYS A 193 1.67 -5.86 -13.43
N ALA A 194 1.88 -6.83 -14.32
CA ALA A 194 0.98 -7.95 -14.53
C ALA A 194 0.91 -8.89 -13.32
N LEU A 195 -0.20 -9.62 -13.19
CA LEU A 195 -0.48 -10.51 -12.07
C LEU A 195 0.69 -11.47 -11.79
N GLY A 196 1.04 -11.63 -10.50
CA GLY A 196 2.06 -12.58 -10.06
C GLY A 196 3.52 -12.18 -10.38
N SER A 197 3.76 -10.98 -10.91
CA SER A 197 5.11 -10.54 -11.30
C SER A 197 5.96 -10.11 -10.10
N VAL A 198 7.29 -10.11 -10.28
CA VAL A 198 8.26 -9.66 -9.27
C VAL A 198 9.02 -8.45 -9.79
N LEU A 199 8.87 -7.32 -9.09
CA LEU A 199 9.68 -6.13 -9.30
C LEU A 199 10.86 -6.13 -8.31
N ASN A 200 12.09 -6.01 -8.80
CA ASN A 200 13.28 -6.18 -7.97
C ASN A 200 14.51 -5.35 -8.39
N ARG A 201 14.30 -4.27 -9.14
CA ARG A 201 15.37 -3.41 -9.67
C ARG A 201 14.83 -2.06 -10.15
N ASP A 202 15.72 -1.20 -10.60
CA ASP A 202 15.37 0.03 -11.29
C ASP A 202 14.76 -0.29 -12.67
N TYR A 203 13.53 0.17 -12.91
CA TYR A 203 12.81 0.05 -14.18
C TYR A 203 12.65 1.39 -14.90
N LEU A 204 13.23 2.48 -14.38
CA LEU A 204 13.07 3.83 -14.93
C LEU A 204 13.72 4.00 -16.32
N ASN A 205 14.69 3.15 -16.66
CA ASN A 205 15.26 3.11 -18.01
C ASN A 205 14.30 2.51 -19.05
N GLY A 206 13.19 1.91 -18.61
CA GLY A 206 12.14 1.42 -19.50
C GLY A 206 11.06 2.47 -19.74
N GLU A 207 10.34 2.32 -20.85
CA GLU A 207 9.17 3.13 -21.15
C GLU A 207 7.98 2.77 -20.26
N LYS A 208 7.05 3.71 -20.11
CA LYS A 208 5.73 3.38 -19.54
C LYS A 208 5.09 2.26 -20.35
N GLY A 209 4.52 1.28 -19.65
CA GLY A 209 3.96 0.12 -20.32
C GLY A 209 3.55 -1.00 -19.38
N LEU A 210 3.36 -2.18 -19.97
CA LEU A 210 3.06 -3.41 -19.25
C LEU A 210 4.34 -4.18 -18.97
N TYR A 211 4.60 -4.40 -17.69
CA TYR A 211 5.69 -5.21 -17.17
C TYR A 211 5.13 -6.54 -16.66
N ALA A 212 5.76 -7.65 -17.03
CA ALA A 212 5.34 -8.98 -16.60
C ALA A 212 6.53 -9.90 -16.35
N GLY A 213 6.33 -10.89 -15.46
CA GLY A 213 7.27 -11.98 -15.21
C GLY A 213 8.01 -11.88 -13.87
N ARG A 214 8.88 -12.85 -13.62
CA ARG A 214 9.65 -13.00 -12.37
C ARG A 214 11.11 -13.34 -12.71
N PRO A 215 12.03 -12.36 -12.78
CA PRO A 215 11.81 -10.92 -12.60
C PRO A 215 11.02 -10.32 -13.76
N ALA A 216 10.30 -9.22 -13.49
CA ALA A 216 9.50 -8.56 -14.51
C ALA A 216 10.38 -7.96 -15.62
N LYS A 217 9.82 -7.92 -16.82
CA LYS A 217 10.36 -7.25 -18.01
C LYS A 217 9.24 -6.46 -18.69
N LEU A 218 9.58 -5.39 -19.38
CA LEU A 218 8.66 -4.66 -20.25
C LEU A 218 8.25 -5.58 -21.41
N ILE A 219 6.95 -5.86 -21.54
CA ILE A 219 6.40 -6.74 -22.58
C ILE A 219 5.56 -5.98 -23.61
N LYS A 220 5.07 -4.78 -23.28
CA LYS A 220 4.33 -3.94 -24.22
C LYS A 220 4.45 -2.46 -23.82
N THR A 221 4.78 -1.62 -24.79
CA THR A 221 4.89 -0.16 -24.66
C THR A 221 3.62 0.53 -25.17
N GLY A 222 3.52 1.84 -24.93
CA GLY A 222 2.42 2.66 -25.46
C GLY A 222 1.04 2.38 -24.85
N ILE A 223 0.97 1.54 -23.82
CA ILE A 223 -0.26 1.19 -23.13
C ILE A 223 -0.20 1.60 -21.66
N TRP A 224 -1.36 1.97 -21.12
CA TRP A 224 -1.53 2.35 -19.73
C TRP A 224 -2.99 2.13 -19.34
N ARG A 225 -3.30 2.21 -18.04
CA ARG A 225 -4.67 2.12 -17.55
C ARG A 225 -5.23 3.52 -17.29
N ASP A 226 -6.24 3.94 -18.05
CA ASP A 226 -7.00 5.15 -17.72
C ASP A 226 -7.91 4.90 -16.53
N MET A 227 -7.67 5.59 -15.43
CA MET A 227 -8.44 5.41 -14.20
C MET A 227 -9.88 5.95 -14.29
N ALA A 228 -10.16 6.87 -15.21
CA ALA A 228 -11.50 7.39 -15.47
C ALA A 228 -12.25 6.55 -16.51
N ASP A 229 -11.52 5.88 -17.40
CA ASP A 229 -12.07 5.12 -18.52
C ASP A 229 -11.41 3.73 -18.64
N ASN A 230 -11.72 2.83 -17.70
CA ASN A 230 -11.21 1.44 -17.68
C ASN A 230 -12.33 0.41 -17.53
N THR A 231 -13.57 0.79 -17.81
CA THR A 231 -14.68 -0.16 -17.77
C THR A 231 -14.53 -1.12 -18.95
N ILE A 232 -14.64 -2.40 -18.66
CA ILE A 232 -14.64 -3.44 -19.69
C ILE A 232 -16.09 -3.54 -20.20
N ASP A 233 -16.31 -3.31 -21.49
CA ASP A 233 -17.56 -3.70 -22.14
C ASP A 233 -17.47 -5.17 -22.55
N TYR A 234 -18.28 -6.01 -21.88
CA TYR A 234 -18.32 -7.44 -22.14
C TYR A 234 -19.16 -7.80 -23.39
N ASN A 235 -19.75 -6.82 -24.07
CA ASN A 235 -20.54 -7.03 -25.28
C ASN A 235 -19.77 -6.72 -26.58
N GLU A 236 -18.56 -6.16 -26.49
CA GLU A 236 -17.68 -6.01 -27.65
C GLU A 236 -17.15 -7.40 -28.06
N ILE A 237 -17.59 -7.89 -29.22
CA ILE A 237 -17.13 -9.12 -29.88
C ILE A 237 -16.44 -8.74 -31.19
#